data_AF-A0AAV5V5L5-F1
#
_entry.id   AF-A0AAV5V5L5-F1
#
_cell.length_a   1.000
_cell.length_b   1.000
_cell.length_c   1.000
_cell.angle_alpha   90.00
_cell.angle_beta   90.00
_cell.angle_gamma   90.00
#
_symmetry.space_group_name_H-M   'P 1'
#
loop_
_entity.id
_entity.type
_entity.pdbx_description
1 polymer ?
#
loop_
_entity_poly.entity_id
_entity_poly.type
_entity_poly.pdbx_seq_one_letter_code
_entity_poly.pdbx_strand_id
1 'polypeptide(L)'
;FGPGSAIHYNFAEHCLSEDVNDEAFHGAREAKHLPCFSSNSMHAYMMRKDVQVALHVSNRTENSVVSWEEMNRLISTQYDRSYDVVSLVYKDILRVAKSPFRMLAYHGDTDILLSPMSTVYNTRKIAEESNLTETQQETSWHFFGDYAGARTSFKSDVTNVTMDVLTVRGAGHSVPYDLPAQACQMINNFLFTDDSKLIDYSQPIRKH
;
A
#
# COMPACT_ATOMS: atom_id res chain seq x y z
N PHE A 1 -20.23 19.68 -6.75
CA PHE A 1 -19.29 18.54 -6.83
C PHE A 1 -19.92 17.40 -6.06
N GLY A 2 -20.55 16.45 -6.78
CA GLY A 2 -21.40 15.39 -6.22
C GLY A 2 -20.61 14.19 -5.68
N PRO A 3 -21.31 13.17 -5.14
CA PRO A 3 -20.69 12.03 -4.50
C PRO A 3 -19.88 11.24 -5.52
N GLY A 4 -18.57 11.21 -5.37
CA GLY A 4 -17.68 10.37 -6.15
C GLY A 4 -17.95 8.92 -5.81
N SER A 5 -18.79 8.26 -6.61
CA SER A 5 -18.68 6.82 -6.82
C SER A 5 -17.24 6.55 -7.21
N ALA A 6 -16.50 5.83 -6.36
CA ALA A 6 -15.23 5.25 -6.76
C ALA A 6 -15.50 4.44 -8.03
N ILE A 7 -15.04 4.94 -9.17
CA ILE A 7 -15.02 4.14 -10.39
C ILE A 7 -13.95 3.12 -10.12
N HIS A 8 -14.37 1.94 -9.68
CA HIS A 8 -13.54 0.75 -9.69
C HIS A 8 -13.27 0.48 -11.17
N TYR A 9 -12.17 1.00 -11.70
CA TYR A 9 -11.68 0.56 -13.00
C TYR A 9 -11.20 -0.87 -12.81
N ASN A 10 -12.11 -1.80 -13.06
CA ASN A 10 -11.79 -3.21 -13.03
C ASN A 10 -11.05 -3.54 -14.32
N PHE A 11 -9.72 -3.43 -14.29
CA PHE A 11 -8.86 -3.93 -15.39
C PHE A 11 -9.17 -5.40 -15.73
N ALA A 12 -9.81 -6.14 -14.82
CA ALA A 12 -10.22 -7.52 -15.04
C ALA A 12 -11.50 -7.71 -15.87
N GLU A 13 -12.37 -6.70 -16.09
CA GLU A 13 -13.53 -6.89 -16.97
C GLU A 13 -13.13 -7.10 -18.43
N HIS A 14 -11.99 -6.54 -18.85
CA HIS A 14 -11.39 -6.79 -20.17
C HIS A 14 -10.51 -8.05 -20.22
N CYS A 15 -10.16 -8.65 -19.07
CA CYS A 15 -9.50 -9.96 -19.03
C CYS A 15 -10.47 -11.11 -19.33
N LEU A 16 -11.78 -10.86 -19.34
CA LEU A 16 -12.83 -11.86 -19.60
C LEU A 16 -13.38 -11.81 -21.02
N SER A 17 -12.99 -10.83 -21.83
CA SER A 17 -13.35 -10.84 -23.25
C SER A 17 -12.36 -11.73 -24.01
N GLU A 18 -12.82 -12.91 -24.41
CA GLU A 18 -12.19 -13.66 -25.51
C GLU A 18 -12.27 -12.90 -26.85
N ASP A 19 -12.88 -11.71 -26.87
CA ASP A 19 -12.96 -10.84 -28.03
C ASP A 19 -11.66 -10.05 -28.24
N VAL A 20 -10.78 -10.65 -29.06
CA VAL A 20 -9.51 -10.07 -29.55
C VAL A 20 -9.73 -8.89 -30.53
N ASN A 21 -10.91 -8.25 -30.54
CA ASN A 21 -11.29 -7.26 -31.57
C ASN A 21 -11.69 -5.88 -31.01
N ASP A 22 -11.48 -5.59 -29.73
CA ASP A 22 -11.73 -4.24 -29.22
C ASP A 22 -10.55 -3.30 -29.57
N GLU A 23 -10.70 -2.53 -30.64
CA GLU A 23 -9.72 -1.53 -31.11
C GLU A 23 -9.62 -0.28 -30.21
N ALA A 24 -10.26 -0.26 -29.04
CA ALA A 24 -10.31 0.93 -28.19
C ALA A 24 -9.05 1.20 -27.33
N PHE A 25 -8.02 0.34 -27.37
CA PHE A 25 -6.79 0.57 -26.61
C PHE A 25 -5.51 0.32 -27.44
N HIS A 26 -4.88 1.39 -27.92
CA HIS A 26 -3.58 1.34 -28.62
C HIS A 26 -2.40 0.82 -27.77
N GLY A 27 -2.62 0.50 -26.48
CA GLY A 27 -1.64 -0.15 -25.59
C GLY A 27 -1.83 -1.67 -25.39
N ALA A 28 -2.87 -2.28 -25.99
CA ALA A 28 -3.22 -3.69 -25.73
C ALA A 28 -2.16 -4.72 -26.15
N ARG A 29 -1.16 -4.34 -26.97
CA ARG A 29 -0.06 -5.23 -27.36
C ARG A 29 0.98 -5.46 -26.26
N GLU A 30 1.11 -4.56 -25.29
CA GLU A 30 2.05 -4.71 -24.16
C GLU A 30 1.39 -5.28 -22.89
N ALA A 31 0.06 -5.30 -22.80
CA ALA A 31 -0.69 -5.80 -21.64
C ALA A 31 -0.75 -7.35 -21.54
N LYS A 32 -0.07 -8.09 -22.44
CA LYS A 32 -0.05 -9.57 -22.46
C LYS A 32 0.60 -10.23 -21.23
N HIS A 33 1.20 -9.46 -20.34
CA HIS A 33 1.98 -9.95 -19.19
C HIS A 33 1.48 -9.45 -17.83
N LEU A 34 0.35 -8.73 -17.77
CA LEU A 34 -0.26 -8.41 -16.47
C LEU A 34 -1.05 -9.62 -16.00
N PRO A 35 -0.71 -10.26 -14.87
CA PRO A 35 -1.50 -11.35 -14.34
C PRO A 35 -2.91 -10.83 -14.04
N CYS A 36 -3.90 -11.35 -14.76
CA CYS A 36 -5.32 -11.10 -14.57
C CYS A 36 -5.81 -11.77 -13.26
N PHE A 37 -5.22 -11.42 -12.12
CA PHE A 37 -5.75 -11.82 -10.84
C PHE A 37 -6.93 -10.92 -10.50
N SER A 38 -8.13 -11.46 -10.67
CA SER A 38 -9.38 -10.73 -10.51
C SER A 38 -9.97 -10.97 -9.12
N SER A 39 -10.69 -9.98 -8.60
CA SER A 39 -11.57 -10.12 -7.43
C SER A 39 -12.49 -11.35 -7.52
N ASN A 40 -12.89 -11.74 -8.74
CA ASN A 40 -13.64 -12.96 -9.02
C ASN A 40 -12.89 -14.24 -8.65
N SER A 41 -11.57 -14.30 -8.91
CA SER A 41 -10.74 -15.47 -8.57
C SER A 41 -10.61 -15.63 -7.05
N MET A 42 -10.42 -14.52 -6.34
CA MET A 42 -10.40 -14.51 -4.87
C MET A 42 -11.77 -14.89 -4.30
N HIS A 43 -12.84 -14.33 -4.84
CA HIS A 43 -14.20 -14.68 -4.43
C HIS A 43 -14.49 -16.16 -4.63
N ALA A 44 -14.17 -16.72 -5.81
CA ALA A 44 -14.34 -18.15 -6.07
C ALA A 44 -13.54 -19.03 -5.10
N TYR A 45 -12.30 -18.63 -4.77
CA TYR A 45 -11.48 -19.36 -3.80
C TYR A 45 -12.05 -19.28 -2.38
N MET A 46 -12.42 -18.09 -1.91
CA MET A 46 -12.95 -17.85 -0.57
C MET A 46 -14.34 -18.45 -0.35
N MET A 47 -15.12 -18.66 -1.42
CA MET A 47 -16.41 -19.33 -1.39
C MET A 47 -16.31 -20.87 -1.35
N ARG A 48 -15.11 -21.45 -1.45
CA ARG A 48 -14.95 -22.90 -1.35
C ARG A 48 -15.14 -23.38 0.09
N LYS A 49 -15.94 -24.44 0.27
CA LYS A 49 -16.20 -25.03 1.59
C LYS A 49 -14.93 -25.54 2.27
N ASP A 50 -14.05 -26.22 1.54
CA ASP A 50 -12.81 -26.76 2.10
C ASP A 50 -11.87 -25.64 2.58
N VAL A 51 -11.78 -24.54 1.84
CA VAL A 51 -11.07 -23.32 2.24
C VAL A 51 -11.69 -22.72 3.51
N GLN A 52 -13.02 -22.56 3.57
CA GLN A 52 -13.67 -22.00 4.76
C GLN A 52 -13.55 -22.89 5.99
N VAL A 53 -13.56 -24.22 5.82
CA VAL A 53 -13.31 -25.17 6.91
C VAL A 53 -11.87 -25.08 7.38
N ALA A 54 -10.90 -24.94 6.47
CA ALA A 54 -9.49 -24.77 6.81
C ALA A 54 -9.21 -23.43 7.53
N LEU A 55 -9.94 -22.37 7.18
CA LEU A 55 -9.89 -21.06 7.83
C LEU A 55 -10.77 -20.96 9.08
N HIS A 56 -11.51 -22.01 9.44
CA HIS A 56 -12.45 -22.05 10.56
C HIS A 56 -13.56 -20.98 10.51
N VAL A 57 -14.00 -20.61 9.30
CA VAL A 57 -15.08 -19.61 9.10
C VAL A 57 -16.45 -20.28 9.08
N SER A 58 -16.58 -21.47 8.48
CA SER A 58 -17.82 -22.23 8.49
C SER A 58 -17.86 -23.22 9.66
N ASN A 59 -19.04 -23.40 10.25
CA ASN A 59 -19.23 -24.42 11.27
C ASN A 59 -19.15 -25.81 10.62
N ARG A 60 -18.21 -26.66 11.06
CA ARG A 60 -17.99 -28.01 10.49
C ARG A 60 -19.25 -28.88 10.49
N THR A 61 -20.17 -28.64 11.43
CA THR A 61 -21.41 -29.42 11.55
C THR A 61 -22.55 -28.91 10.67
N GLU A 62 -22.48 -27.66 10.20
CA GLU A 62 -23.47 -27.12 9.26
C GLU A 62 -22.94 -27.27 7.83
N ASN A 63 -23.77 -27.80 6.94
CA ASN A 63 -23.42 -27.93 5.52
C ASN A 63 -23.51 -26.58 4.78
N SER A 64 -23.31 -25.46 5.47
CA SER A 64 -23.49 -24.10 4.98
C SER A 64 -22.14 -23.45 4.67
N VAL A 65 -22.10 -22.69 3.58
CA VAL A 65 -20.97 -21.83 3.18
C VAL A 65 -21.33 -20.40 3.60
N VAL A 66 -20.39 -19.71 4.23
CA VAL A 66 -20.56 -18.29 4.60
C VAL A 66 -20.29 -17.44 3.36
N SER A 67 -21.21 -16.54 3.01
CA SER A 67 -20.98 -15.62 1.89
C SER A 67 -19.76 -14.74 2.19
N TRP A 68 -18.87 -14.62 1.22
CA TRP A 68 -17.67 -13.79 1.32
C TRP A 68 -17.69 -12.75 0.20
N GLU A 69 -17.39 -11.51 0.54
CA GLU A 69 -17.20 -10.42 -0.41
C GLU A 69 -15.93 -9.66 -0.05
N GLU A 70 -15.17 -9.24 -1.05
CA GLU A 70 -13.95 -8.46 -0.85
C GLU A 70 -14.24 -7.09 -0.21
N MET A 71 -15.35 -6.46 -0.60
CA MET A 71 -15.77 -5.16 -0.09
C MET A 71 -17.26 -5.16 0.22
N ASN A 72 -17.61 -4.95 1.49
CA ASN A 72 -18.99 -4.76 1.90
C ASN A 72 -19.49 -3.37 1.48
N ARG A 73 -20.35 -3.33 0.45
CA ARG A 73 -20.88 -2.07 -0.12
C ARG A 73 -21.73 -1.27 0.86
N LEU A 74 -22.48 -1.92 1.75
CA LEU A 74 -23.32 -1.24 2.73
C LEU A 74 -22.46 -0.45 3.72
N ILE A 75 -21.40 -1.08 4.24
CA ILE A 75 -20.43 -0.39 5.09
C ILE A 75 -19.77 0.74 4.32
N SER A 76 -19.26 0.50 3.10
CA SER A 76 -18.53 1.52 2.33
C SER A 76 -19.37 2.76 2.01
N THR A 77 -20.68 2.62 1.83
CA THR A 77 -21.59 3.72 1.46
C THR A 77 -22.17 4.45 2.66
N GLN A 78 -22.31 3.77 3.79
CA GLN A 78 -22.84 4.35 5.03
C GLN A 78 -21.75 4.87 5.97
N TYR A 79 -20.48 4.58 5.68
CA TYR A 79 -19.37 5.04 6.51
C TYR A 79 -19.22 6.57 6.43
N ASP A 80 -19.32 7.22 7.58
CA ASP A 80 -19.12 8.66 7.70
C ASP A 80 -17.62 9.01 7.61
N ARG A 81 -17.27 9.85 6.63
CA ARG A 81 -15.91 10.33 6.37
C ARG A 81 -15.69 11.77 6.82
N SER A 82 -16.58 12.31 7.66
CA SER A 82 -16.58 13.70 8.09
C SER A 82 -15.39 14.10 8.99
N TYR A 83 -14.62 13.13 9.48
CA TYR A 83 -13.49 13.38 10.38
C TYR A 83 -12.16 13.43 9.62
N ASP A 84 -11.47 14.58 9.66
CA ASP A 84 -10.06 14.68 9.29
C ASP A 84 -9.18 14.13 10.43
N VAL A 85 -9.17 12.80 10.54
CA VAL A 85 -8.54 12.07 11.67
C VAL A 85 -7.03 11.93 11.52
N VAL A 86 -6.51 12.11 10.30
CA VAL A 86 -5.16 11.70 9.96
C VAL A 86 -4.15 12.51 10.77
N SER A 87 -4.25 13.85 10.72
CA SER A 87 -3.33 14.71 11.48
C SER A 87 -3.43 14.52 13.01
N LEU A 88 -4.63 14.21 13.53
CA LEU A 88 -4.86 14.01 14.97
C LEU A 88 -4.24 12.70 15.46
N VAL A 89 -4.44 11.60 14.72
CA VAL A 89 -3.89 10.28 15.08
C VAL A 89 -2.37 10.31 15.04
N TYR A 90 -1.77 10.92 14.01
CA TYR A 90 -0.32 11.04 13.94
C TYR A 90 0.25 11.83 15.12
N LYS A 91 -0.37 12.97 15.48
CA LYS A 91 0.04 13.76 16.65
C LYS A 91 -0.09 12.98 17.96
N ASP A 92 -1.18 12.23 18.12
CA ASP A 92 -1.39 11.41 19.31
C ASP A 92 -0.35 10.31 19.43
N ILE A 93 -0.03 9.61 18.34
CA ILE A 93 1.04 8.61 18.27
C ILE A 93 2.37 9.25 18.68
N LEU A 94 2.74 10.38 18.06
CA LEU A 94 4.01 11.06 18.30
C LEU A 94 4.14 11.55 19.75
N ARG A 95 3.04 11.93 20.40
CA ARG A 95 3.00 12.34 21.81
C ARG A 95 3.18 11.17 22.78
N VAL A 96 2.61 10.00 22.48
CA VAL A 96 2.62 8.84 23.40
C VAL A 96 3.72 7.83 23.13
N ALA A 97 4.39 7.93 21.98
CA ALA A 97 5.47 7.05 21.59
C ALA A 97 6.57 7.02 22.68
N LYS A 98 6.88 5.81 23.15
CA LYS A 98 7.99 5.51 24.07
C LYS A 98 8.94 4.56 23.34
N SER A 99 10.25 4.71 23.55
CA SER A 99 11.31 4.01 22.77
C SER A 99 11.51 4.63 21.38
N PRO A 100 12.58 4.28 20.63
CA PRO A 100 12.67 4.61 19.23
C PRO A 100 11.42 4.16 18.49
N PHE A 101 10.69 5.10 17.89
CA PHE A 101 9.45 4.83 17.17
C PHE A 101 9.62 5.24 15.72
N ARG A 102 9.32 4.33 14.80
CA ARG A 102 9.54 4.51 13.37
C ARG A 102 8.22 4.49 12.63
N MET A 103 8.08 5.40 11.70
CA MET A 103 6.89 5.57 10.88
C MET A 103 7.31 5.50 9.42
N LEU A 104 6.56 4.74 8.62
CA LEU A 104 6.79 4.64 7.19
C LEU A 104 5.47 4.89 6.46
N ALA A 105 5.47 5.90 5.60
CA ALA A 105 4.49 6.08 4.55
C ALA A 105 5.12 5.66 3.23
N TYR A 106 4.40 4.87 2.42
CA TYR A 106 4.87 4.54 1.07
C TYR A 106 3.72 4.57 0.08
N HIS A 107 4.03 4.87 -1.18
CA HIS A 107 3.03 5.00 -2.23
C HIS A 107 3.60 4.63 -3.60
N GLY A 108 2.82 3.97 -4.45
CA GLY A 108 3.20 3.69 -5.84
C GLY A 108 3.08 4.94 -6.70
N ASP A 109 4.10 5.30 -7.48
CA ASP A 109 4.10 6.56 -8.23
C ASP A 109 3.20 6.57 -9.48
N THR A 110 2.65 5.42 -9.86
CA THR A 110 1.67 5.29 -10.96
C THR A 110 0.25 5.07 -10.46
N ASP A 111 -0.03 5.24 -9.16
CA ASP A 111 -1.41 5.21 -8.65
C ASP A 111 -2.21 6.41 -9.19
N ILE A 112 -3.29 6.10 -9.89
CA ILE A 112 -4.22 7.08 -10.46
C ILE A 112 -5.45 7.32 -9.56
N LEU A 113 -5.70 6.43 -8.60
CA LEU A 113 -6.83 6.53 -7.68
C LEU A 113 -6.53 7.51 -6.56
N LEU A 114 -5.33 7.43 -5.99
CA LEU A 114 -4.82 8.35 -4.98
C LEU A 114 -3.47 8.91 -5.43
N SER A 115 -3.24 10.21 -5.19
CA SER A 115 -2.00 10.83 -5.65
C SER A 115 -0.82 10.52 -4.72
N PRO A 116 0.34 10.08 -5.24
CA PRO A 116 1.58 9.96 -4.47
C PRO A 116 2.00 11.28 -3.81
N MET A 117 1.72 12.41 -4.48
CA MET A 117 2.07 13.74 -3.98
C MET A 117 1.33 14.06 -2.68
N SER A 118 0.09 13.59 -2.53
CA SER A 118 -0.68 13.78 -1.30
C SER A 118 -0.01 13.07 -0.12
N THR A 119 0.51 11.86 -0.32
CA THR A 119 1.22 11.11 0.73
C THR A 119 2.50 11.82 1.15
N VAL A 120 3.29 12.29 0.17
CA VAL A 120 4.53 13.05 0.42
C VAL A 120 4.24 14.36 1.15
N TYR A 121 3.25 15.12 0.68
CA TYR A 121 2.89 16.41 1.26
C TYR A 121 2.37 16.27 2.69
N ASN A 122 1.45 15.34 2.94
CA ASN A 122 0.87 15.15 4.27
C ASN A 122 1.93 14.66 5.27
N THR A 123 2.84 13.78 4.84
CA THR A 123 3.96 13.33 5.68
C THR A 123 4.87 14.49 6.08
N ARG A 124 5.25 15.35 5.12
CA ARG A 124 6.02 16.58 5.40
C ARG A 124 5.31 17.49 6.39
N LYS A 125 4.03 17.76 6.17
CA LYS A 125 3.22 18.60 7.05
C LYS A 125 3.18 18.05 8.49
N ILE A 126 2.97 16.73 8.65
CA ILE A 126 2.99 16.08 9.97
C ILE A 126 4.37 16.20 10.63
N ALA A 127 5.43 16.01 9.85
CA ALA A 127 6.81 16.13 10.33
C ALA A 127 7.10 17.55 10.84
N GLU A 128 6.77 18.58 10.05
CA GLU A 128 6.91 19.99 10.41
C GLU A 128 6.12 20.34 11.67
N GLU A 129 4.83 19.96 11.73
CA GLU A 129 3.97 20.22 12.89
C GLU A 129 4.44 19.52 14.17
N SER A 130 5.29 18.49 14.04
CA SER A 130 5.81 17.68 15.15
C SER A 130 7.27 17.99 15.47
N ASN A 131 7.83 19.07 14.91
CA ASN A 131 9.24 19.47 15.05
C ASN A 131 10.24 18.38 14.65
N LEU A 132 9.86 17.54 13.67
CA LEU A 132 10.79 16.64 13.00
C LEU A 132 11.56 17.41 11.93
N THR A 133 12.86 17.16 11.82
CA THR A 133 13.76 17.77 10.85
C THR A 133 14.07 16.80 9.72
N GLU A 134 14.03 17.29 8.49
CA GLU A 134 14.45 16.50 7.33
C GLU A 134 15.95 16.16 7.44
N THR A 135 16.27 14.89 7.22
CA THR A 135 17.65 14.40 7.26
C THR A 135 18.35 14.65 5.93
N GLN A 136 19.69 14.80 5.95
CA GLN A 136 20.50 14.95 4.74
C GLN A 136 20.77 13.61 4.01
N GLN A 137 19.90 12.61 4.16
CA GLN A 137 20.10 11.32 3.51
C GLN A 137 19.84 11.40 2.00
N GLU A 138 20.36 10.41 1.27
CA GLU A 138 20.06 10.15 -0.14
C GLU A 138 18.54 10.24 -0.38
N THR A 139 18.10 11.09 -1.31
CA THR A 139 16.67 11.31 -1.61
C THR A 139 16.07 10.24 -2.53
N SER A 140 16.85 9.21 -2.84
CA SER A 140 16.46 8.06 -3.64
C SER A 140 16.76 6.75 -2.93
N TRP A 141 16.10 5.68 -3.36
CA TRP A 141 16.43 4.32 -2.94
C TRP A 141 16.46 3.39 -4.16
N HIS A 142 17.21 2.31 -4.03
CA HIS A 142 17.55 1.44 -5.16
C HIS A 142 17.22 -0.02 -4.89
N PHE A 143 16.79 -0.72 -5.93
CA PHE A 143 16.59 -2.16 -5.92
C PHE A 143 17.54 -2.78 -6.94
N PHE A 144 18.46 -3.63 -6.47
CA PHE A 144 19.59 -4.14 -7.29
C PHE A 144 20.39 -3.07 -8.04
N GLY A 145 20.51 -1.87 -7.47
CA GLY A 145 21.23 -0.75 -8.07
C GLY A 145 20.40 0.11 -9.02
N ASP A 146 19.21 -0.34 -9.41
CA ASP A 146 18.27 0.45 -10.21
C ASP A 146 17.43 1.37 -9.33
N TYR A 147 17.12 2.57 -9.82
CA TYR A 147 16.27 3.52 -9.12
C TYR A 147 14.88 2.93 -8.87
N ALA A 148 14.56 2.70 -7.59
CA ALA A 148 13.32 2.10 -7.14
C ALA A 148 12.30 3.14 -6.63
N GLY A 149 12.73 4.39 -6.42
CA GLY A 149 11.85 5.49 -6.10
C GLY A 149 12.54 6.59 -5.30
N ALA A 150 11.75 7.62 -4.97
CA ALA A 150 12.20 8.72 -4.13
C ALA A 150 11.97 8.37 -2.66
N ARG A 151 12.77 8.98 -1.78
CA ARG A 151 12.56 8.91 -0.34
C ARG A 151 12.84 10.23 0.34
N THR A 152 12.19 10.44 1.48
CA THR A 152 12.52 11.54 2.40
C THR A 152 12.36 11.04 3.82
N SER A 153 13.35 11.36 4.66
CA SER A 153 13.44 10.88 6.04
C SER A 153 13.48 12.06 6.99
N PHE A 154 12.67 12.03 8.03
CA PHE A 154 12.56 13.04 9.08
C PHE A 154 12.90 12.42 10.43
N LYS A 155 13.57 13.18 11.30
CA LYS A 155 13.92 12.75 12.67
C LYS A 155 13.75 13.88 13.67
N SER A 156 13.55 13.52 14.93
CA SER A 156 13.67 14.46 16.04
C SER A 156 14.87 14.06 16.88
N ASP A 157 15.63 15.06 17.29
CA ASP A 157 16.75 14.87 18.22
C ASP A 157 16.27 14.88 19.69
N VAL A 158 14.98 15.16 19.93
CA VAL A 158 14.36 15.26 21.26
C VAL A 158 13.46 14.07 21.56
N THR A 159 12.64 13.72 20.58
CA THR A 159 11.79 12.53 20.59
C THR A 159 12.49 11.52 19.70
N ASN A 160 12.78 10.32 20.20
CA ASN A 160 13.43 9.26 19.40
C ASN A 160 12.48 8.74 18.32
N VAL A 161 12.00 9.62 17.44
CA VAL A 161 11.02 9.32 16.42
C VAL A 161 11.62 9.61 15.07
N THR A 162 11.42 8.68 14.15
CA THR A 162 11.72 8.87 12.73
C THR A 162 10.49 8.63 11.89
N MET A 163 10.38 9.38 10.80
CA MET A 163 9.32 9.24 9.83
C MET A 163 9.92 9.23 8.44
N ASP A 164 9.62 8.20 7.66
CA ASP A 164 10.06 8.04 6.28
C ASP A 164 8.85 8.12 5.35
N VAL A 165 9.02 8.76 4.19
CA VAL A 165 8.08 8.69 3.08
C VAL A 165 8.78 8.25 1.81
N LEU A 166 8.28 7.19 1.19
CA LEU A 166 8.83 6.60 -0.02
C LEU A 166 7.81 6.66 -1.16
N THR A 167 8.30 6.93 -2.37
CA THR A 167 7.60 6.50 -3.58
C THR A 167 8.19 5.19 -4.09
N VAL A 168 7.38 4.37 -4.75
CA VAL A 168 7.82 3.13 -5.40
C VAL A 168 7.55 3.25 -6.89
N ARG A 169 8.65 3.32 -7.66
CA ARG A 169 8.60 3.57 -9.10
C ARG A 169 7.96 2.42 -9.84
N GLY A 170 6.92 2.74 -10.63
CA GLY A 170 6.23 1.78 -11.49
C GLY A 170 5.19 0.93 -10.76
N ALA A 171 4.91 1.21 -9.49
CA ALA A 171 3.82 0.58 -8.74
C ALA A 171 2.59 1.50 -8.71
N GLY A 172 1.41 0.90 -8.74
CA GLY A 172 0.12 1.56 -8.53
C GLY A 172 -0.33 1.51 -7.07
N HIS A 173 -1.66 1.42 -6.89
CA HIS A 173 -2.28 1.46 -5.57
C HIS A 173 -1.84 0.32 -4.64
N SER A 174 -1.57 -0.86 -5.22
CA SER A 174 -1.21 -2.07 -4.47
C SER A 174 0.26 -2.41 -4.66
N VAL A 175 1.15 -1.61 -4.07
CA VAL A 175 2.62 -1.74 -4.24
C VAL A 175 3.15 -3.18 -4.08
N PRO A 176 2.77 -3.96 -3.03
CA PRO A 176 3.25 -5.34 -2.90
C PRO A 176 2.73 -6.30 -3.98
N TYR A 177 1.60 -5.97 -4.62
CA TYR A 177 1.05 -6.74 -5.74
C TYR A 177 1.79 -6.40 -7.04
N ASP A 178 1.99 -5.10 -7.31
CA ASP A 178 2.62 -4.64 -8.55
C ASP A 178 4.12 -4.96 -8.59
N LEU A 179 4.84 -4.73 -7.49
CA LEU A 179 6.29 -4.89 -7.38
C LEU A 179 6.68 -5.62 -6.08
N PRO A 180 6.41 -6.94 -5.97
CA PRO A 180 6.58 -7.69 -4.73
C PRO A 180 8.02 -7.72 -4.21
N ALA A 181 9.01 -7.75 -5.11
CA ALA A 181 10.41 -7.85 -4.71
C ALA A 181 10.91 -6.53 -4.08
N GLN A 182 10.57 -5.40 -4.71
CA GLN A 182 10.85 -4.05 -4.22
C GLN A 182 10.12 -3.79 -2.90
N ALA A 183 8.83 -4.15 -2.82
CA ALA A 183 8.04 -4.04 -1.61
C ALA A 183 8.64 -4.87 -0.45
N CYS A 184 9.07 -6.10 -0.75
CA CYS A 184 9.72 -6.96 0.23
C CYS A 184 11.02 -6.34 0.75
N GLN A 185 11.87 -5.79 -0.12
CA GLN A 185 13.10 -5.13 0.31
C GLN A 185 12.80 -3.90 1.18
N MET A 186 11.87 -3.05 0.74
CA MET A 186 11.45 -1.85 1.48
C MET A 186 10.94 -2.21 2.89
N ILE A 187 10.02 -3.16 2.99
CA ILE A 187 9.45 -3.61 4.26
C ILE A 187 10.53 -4.27 5.14
N ASN A 188 11.41 -5.09 4.56
CA ASN A 188 12.48 -5.75 5.31
C ASN A 188 13.47 -4.72 5.89
N ASN A 189 13.87 -3.73 5.10
CA ASN A 189 14.78 -2.67 5.55
C ASN A 189 14.13 -1.80 6.63
N PHE A 190 12.83 -1.52 6.52
CA PHE A 190 12.08 -0.83 7.57
C PHE A 190 12.05 -1.63 8.87
N LEU A 191 11.76 -2.94 8.83
CA LEU A 191 11.56 -3.75 10.03
C LEU A 191 12.88 -4.11 10.74
N PHE A 192 13.93 -4.42 9.99
CA PHE A 192 15.12 -5.09 10.54
C PHE A 192 16.36 -4.19 10.62
N THR A 193 16.27 -2.92 10.23
CA THR A 193 17.33 -1.95 10.55
C THR A 193 17.35 -1.69 12.06
N ASP A 194 18.56 -1.62 12.62
CA ASP A 194 18.82 -1.25 14.02
C ASP A 194 18.23 0.14 14.34
N ASP A 195 17.53 0.26 15.47
CA ASP A 195 16.89 1.49 15.91
C ASP A 195 17.86 2.66 16.12
N SER A 196 19.16 2.39 16.28
CA SER A 196 20.20 3.42 16.40
C SER A 196 20.64 4.02 15.05
N LYS A 197 20.11 3.52 13.93
CA LYS A 197 20.57 3.89 12.58
C LYS A 197 19.39 4.41 11.75
N LEU A 198 19.67 5.38 10.89
CA LEU A 198 18.75 5.73 9.83
C LEU A 198 18.65 4.56 8.83
N ILE A 199 17.44 4.32 8.32
CA ILE A 199 17.18 3.20 7.42
C ILE A 199 17.82 3.49 6.06
N ASP A 200 18.51 2.50 5.52
CA ASP A 200 18.91 2.48 4.11
C ASP A 200 18.04 1.48 3.37
N TYR A 201 17.08 2.01 2.61
CA TYR A 201 16.13 1.21 1.84
C TYR A 201 16.76 0.52 0.62
N SER A 202 18.02 0.84 0.29
CA SER A 202 18.76 0.22 -0.80
C SER A 202 19.52 -1.04 -0.38
N GLN A 203 19.49 -1.41 0.91
CA GLN A 203 20.13 -2.62 1.40
C GLN A 203 19.44 -3.86 0.82
N PRO A 204 20.17 -4.77 0.15
CA PRO A 204 19.59 -6.03 -0.29
C PRO A 204 19.11 -6.88 0.90
N ILE A 205 18.02 -7.62 0.71
CA ILE A 205 17.53 -8.55 1.73
C ILE A 205 18.62 -9.59 2.03
N ARG A 206 19.04 -9.67 3.29
CA ARG A 206 20.02 -10.66 3.73
C ARG A 206 19.42 -12.05 3.56
N LYS A 207 20.14 -12.96 2.88
CA LYS A 207 19.80 -14.38 2.90
C LYS A 207 20.00 -14.88 4.33
N HIS A 208 18.90 -15.32 4.96
CA HIS A 208 18.93 -16.04 6.23
C HIS A 208 19.32 -17.50 6.02
#